data_AF-A0A4Q3W900-F1
#
_entry.id   AF-A0A4Q3W900-F1
#
_cell.length_a   1.000
_cell.length_b   1.000
_cell.length_c   1.000
_cell.angle_alpha   90.00
_cell.angle_beta   90.00
_cell.angle_gamma   90.00
#
_symmetry.space_group_name_H-M   'P 1'
#
loop_
_entity.id
_entity.type
_entity.pdbx_description
1 polymer ?
#
loop_
_entity_poly.entity_id
_entity_poly.type
_entity_poly.pdbx_seq_one_letter_code
_entity_poly.pdbx_strand_id
1 'polypeptide(L)'
;MNMHSPTANAPHRLRRLWNGKLVAPLALPFFMALTAPVQAQSPQPTAVPRYKNPKSPFEKRVTDLTGRLTLDEKISLLNGSNFAILPVPRLGVPAVRFADAGQGVRGGEEGTHGPATAFPSGVAMAATWNQALIGRVGEAIGVESKNKGIGVHVLLGPAVNIQRSPLGG
;
A
#
# COMPACT_ATOMS: atom_id res chain seq x y z
N MET A 1 -16.91 -48.10 -12.66
CA MET A 1 -16.49 -49.27 -13.48
C MET A 1 -15.18 -48.91 -14.16
N ASN A 2 -14.04 -49.62 -14.02
CA ASN A 2 -13.66 -50.65 -13.03
C ASN A 2 -12.31 -50.19 -12.41
N MET A 3 -11.94 -50.39 -11.14
CA MET A 3 -11.95 -51.56 -10.24
C MET A 3 -10.89 -52.64 -10.55
N HIS A 4 -10.16 -53.00 -9.47
CA HIS A 4 -9.31 -54.19 -9.24
C HIS A 4 -7.81 -54.18 -9.66
N SER A 5 -6.99 -54.20 -8.60
CA SER A 5 -5.66 -54.82 -8.42
C SER A 5 -5.83 -56.37 -8.23
N PRO A 6 -4.94 -57.20 -7.60
CA PRO A 6 -3.60 -57.01 -6.99
C PRO A 6 -2.58 -58.16 -7.25
N THR A 7 -1.42 -58.13 -6.57
CA THR A 7 -0.63 -59.26 -5.98
C THR A 7 0.60 -58.63 -5.25
N ALA A 8 1.14 -59.01 -4.08
CA ALA A 8 1.40 -60.30 -3.38
C ALA A 8 2.50 -61.16 -4.08
N ASN A 9 3.41 -61.92 -3.46
CA ASN A 9 3.80 -62.24 -2.06
C ASN A 9 5.24 -62.86 -2.12
N ALA A 10 6.04 -63.21 -1.08
CA ALA A 10 6.02 -63.17 0.40
C ALA A 10 7.51 -63.27 0.91
N PRO A 11 7.85 -62.98 2.19
CA PRO A 11 9.26 -62.92 2.66
C PRO A 11 9.82 -64.27 3.17
N HIS A 12 11.14 -64.49 2.99
CA HIS A 12 11.85 -65.62 3.60
C HIS A 12 13.11 -65.21 4.39
N ARG A 13 13.23 -65.80 5.59
CA ARG A 13 14.40 -65.66 6.49
C ARG A 13 15.53 -66.58 6.06
N LEU A 14 16.76 -66.29 6.48
CA LEU A 14 17.59 -67.30 7.14
C LEU A 14 18.61 -66.67 8.11
N ARG A 15 19.16 -67.50 9.01
CA ARG A 15 19.97 -67.09 10.17
C ARG A 15 21.46 -67.06 9.81
N ARG A 16 22.23 -66.20 10.50
CA ARG A 16 23.57 -66.58 10.99
C ARG A 16 23.68 -66.29 12.48
N LEU A 17 24.15 -67.29 13.22
CA LEU A 17 24.60 -67.17 14.59
C LEU A 17 26.06 -66.70 14.57
N TRP A 18 26.47 -65.89 15.55
CA TRP A 18 27.88 -65.82 15.94
C TRP A 18 28.00 -65.65 17.45
N ASN A 19 29.10 -66.15 18.02
CA ASN A 19 29.27 -66.30 19.46
C ASN A 19 29.97 -65.07 20.05
N GLY A 20 29.60 -64.72 21.28
CA GLY A 20 30.09 -63.50 21.93
C GLY A 20 31.49 -63.62 22.53
N LYS A 21 32.02 -62.46 22.94
CA LYS A 21 33.02 -62.27 24.00
C LYS A 21 32.70 -60.94 24.69
N LEU A 22 32.70 -60.92 26.02
CA LEU A 22 32.72 -59.67 26.80
C LEU A 22 34.15 -59.11 26.83
N VAL A 23 34.31 -57.78 26.97
CA VAL A 23 35.36 -57.11 27.76
C VAL A 23 35.16 -55.58 27.76
N ALA A 24 35.53 -54.93 28.88
CA ALA A 24 35.75 -53.50 29.11
C ALA A 24 34.55 -52.51 28.94
N PRO A 25 34.22 -51.73 30.00
CA PRO A 25 33.52 -50.45 29.87
C PRO A 25 34.51 -49.30 29.59
N LEU A 26 34.17 -48.41 28.65
CA LEU A 26 34.79 -47.08 28.54
C LEU A 26 33.76 -46.00 28.91
N ALA A 27 34.21 -44.93 29.56
CA ALA A 27 33.33 -43.91 30.12
C ALA A 27 32.63 -43.08 29.03
N LEU A 28 31.33 -42.82 29.20
CA LEU A 28 30.64 -41.78 28.44
C LEU A 28 31.14 -40.41 28.91
N PRO A 29 31.46 -39.47 27.99
CA PRO A 29 31.66 -38.08 28.37
C PRO A 29 30.32 -37.49 28.85
N PHE A 30 30.31 -36.91 30.04
CA PHE A 30 29.12 -36.28 30.63
C PHE A 30 28.81 -34.96 29.89
N PHE A 31 28.03 -35.05 28.81
CA PHE A 31 27.56 -33.89 28.06
C PHE A 31 26.55 -33.09 28.90
N MET A 32 27.08 -32.19 29.74
CA MET A 32 26.29 -31.28 30.55
C MET A 32 25.64 -30.22 29.66
N ALA A 33 24.52 -30.58 29.04
CA ALA A 33 23.75 -29.67 28.21
C ALA A 33 23.26 -28.49 29.05
N LEU A 34 23.81 -27.29 28.80
CA LEU A 34 23.23 -26.05 29.31
C LEU A 34 21.88 -25.84 28.62
N THR A 35 20.82 -26.33 29.24
CA THR A 35 19.45 -25.95 28.92
C THR A 35 19.22 -24.52 29.39
N ALA A 36 19.77 -23.56 28.63
CA ALA A 36 19.41 -22.15 28.78
C ALA A 36 17.88 -22.06 28.68
N PRO A 37 17.20 -21.42 29.65
CA PRO A 37 15.76 -21.30 29.59
C PRO A 37 15.41 -20.54 28.31
N VAL A 38 14.57 -21.14 27.46
CA VAL A 38 13.98 -20.43 26.32
C VAL A 38 13.01 -19.41 26.91
N GLN A 39 13.55 -18.24 27.22
CA GLN A 39 12.85 -17.13 27.82
C GLN A 39 11.73 -16.73 26.85
N ALA A 40 10.51 -17.19 27.13
CA ALA A 40 9.37 -17.00 26.24
C ALA A 40 9.11 -15.50 26.09
N GLN A 41 9.54 -14.94 24.96
CA GLN A 41 9.36 -13.53 24.65
C GLN A 41 7.86 -13.30 24.46
N SER A 42 7.23 -12.70 25.48
CA SER A 42 5.86 -12.21 25.41
C SER A 42 5.70 -11.42 24.11
N PRO A 43 4.68 -11.69 23.27
CA PRO A 43 4.51 -10.99 22.02
C PRO A 43 4.36 -9.49 22.31
N GLN A 44 5.38 -8.71 21.96
CA GLN A 44 5.34 -7.27 22.18
C GLN A 44 4.14 -6.68 21.42
N PRO A 45 3.38 -5.75 22.03
CA PRO A 45 2.37 -5.00 21.31
C PRO A 45 2.98 -4.41 20.04
N THR A 46 2.42 -4.74 18.87
CA THR A 46 3.00 -4.39 17.58
C THR A 46 3.05 -2.87 17.41
N ALA A 47 4.22 -2.30 17.72
CA ALA A 47 4.43 -0.86 17.78
C ALA A 47 3.99 -0.20 16.46
N VAL A 48 3.11 0.80 16.58
CA VAL A 48 2.47 1.45 15.42
C VAL A 48 3.55 1.89 14.42
N PRO A 49 3.54 1.40 13.16
CA PRO A 49 4.56 1.72 12.17
C PRO A 49 4.74 3.24 12.03
N ARG A 50 5.99 3.70 11.91
CA ARG A 50 6.32 5.12 11.98
C ARG A 50 5.55 5.94 10.94
N TYR A 51 5.31 5.42 9.73
CA TYR A 51 4.49 6.09 8.71
C TYR A 51 3.05 6.42 9.17
N LYS A 52 2.45 5.58 10.03
CA LYS A 52 1.11 5.77 10.61
C LYS A 52 1.08 6.70 11.83
N ASN A 53 2.24 7.07 12.42
CA ASN A 53 2.29 8.01 13.53
C ASN A 53 2.29 9.47 13.03
N PRO A 54 1.22 10.25 13.21
CA PRO A 54 1.14 11.63 12.71
C PRO A 54 2.11 12.58 13.42
N LYS A 55 2.59 12.24 14.63
CA LYS A 55 3.57 13.04 15.39
C LYS A 55 5.02 12.82 14.94
N SER A 56 5.28 11.88 14.03
CA SER A 56 6.63 11.66 13.47
C SER A 56 6.92 12.66 12.33
N PRO A 57 8.16 13.16 12.17
CA PRO A 57 8.52 14.07 11.07
C PRO A 57 8.18 13.48 9.70
N PHE A 58 7.64 14.31 8.80
CA PHE A 58 7.11 13.89 7.49
C PHE A 58 8.09 13.00 6.71
N GLU A 59 9.33 13.44 6.50
CA GLU A 59 10.36 12.65 5.80
C GLU A 59 10.58 11.27 6.43
N LYS A 60 10.60 11.18 7.76
CA LYS A 60 10.79 9.91 8.48
C LYS A 60 9.55 9.00 8.41
N ARG A 61 8.38 9.53 8.06
CA ARG A 61 7.18 8.77 7.71
C ARG A 61 7.22 8.29 6.26
N VAL A 62 7.66 9.15 5.33
CA VAL A 62 7.82 8.81 3.91
C VAL A 62 8.87 7.72 3.74
N THR A 63 10.08 7.85 4.32
CA THR A 63 11.13 6.82 4.24
C THR A 63 10.68 5.48 4.84
N ASP A 64 9.93 5.51 5.96
CA ASP A 64 9.40 4.29 6.58
C ASP A 64 8.31 3.63 5.73
N LEU A 65 7.52 4.39 4.97
CA LEU A 65 6.55 3.84 4.03
C LEU A 65 7.22 3.29 2.76
N THR A 66 8.10 4.06 2.12
CA THR A 66 8.75 3.65 0.85
C THR A 66 9.78 2.54 1.04
N GLY A 67 10.34 2.41 2.24
CA GLY A 67 11.13 1.24 2.65
C GLY A 67 10.31 -0.04 2.89
N ARG A 68 8.98 0.07 3.08
CA ARG A 68 8.07 -1.08 3.29
C ARG A 68 7.39 -1.56 2.02
N LEU A 69 7.36 -0.75 0.96
CA LEU A 69 6.81 -1.11 -0.35
C LEU A 69 7.71 -2.12 -1.08
N THR A 70 7.11 -3.15 -1.71
CA THR A 70 7.81 -4.02 -2.66
C THR A 70 8.20 -3.26 -3.94
N LEU A 71 8.93 -3.90 -4.86
CA LEU A 71 9.18 -3.30 -6.18
C LEU A 71 7.87 -3.12 -6.97
N ASP A 72 7.01 -4.15 -6.97
CA ASP A 72 5.74 -4.14 -7.71
C ASP A 72 4.76 -3.09 -7.16
N GLU A 73 4.71 -2.91 -5.83
CA GLU A 73 3.92 -1.85 -5.18
C GLU A 73 4.48 -0.44 -5.45
N LYS A 74 5.78 -0.30 -5.76
CA LYS A 74 6.35 0.98 -6.22
C LYS A 74 5.98 1.24 -7.67
N ILE A 75 5.98 0.21 -8.52
CA ILE A 75 5.58 0.30 -9.93
C ILE A 75 4.09 0.59 -10.06
N SER A 76 3.22 -0.04 -9.24
CA SER A 76 1.77 0.22 -9.29
C SER A 76 1.39 1.65 -8.89
N LEU A 77 2.17 2.29 -8.02
CA LEU A 77 2.00 3.71 -7.65
C LEU A 77 2.44 4.70 -8.73
N LEU A 78 3.13 4.25 -9.79
CA LEU A 78 3.41 5.04 -11.00
C LEU A 78 2.27 4.96 -12.03
N ASN A 79 1.25 4.13 -11.77
CA ASN A 79 0.09 3.94 -12.63
C ASN A 79 -1.18 4.49 -11.97
N GLY A 80 -2.18 4.82 -12.79
CA GLY A 80 -3.48 5.27 -12.32
C GLY A 80 -4.61 4.88 -13.28
N SER A 81 -5.81 4.75 -12.72
CA SER A 81 -7.03 4.39 -13.43
C SER A 81 -8.17 5.29 -12.98
N ASN A 82 -9.00 5.77 -13.91
CA ASN A 82 -10.22 6.55 -13.62
C ASN A 82 -10.01 7.69 -12.61
N PHE A 83 -9.02 8.57 -12.87
CA PHE A 83 -8.62 9.67 -11.99
C PHE A 83 -8.17 9.23 -10.57
N ALA A 84 -7.60 8.04 -10.39
CA ALA A 84 -6.99 7.63 -9.12
C ALA A 84 -5.65 6.90 -9.30
N ILE A 85 -4.66 7.17 -8.45
CA ILE A 85 -3.50 6.27 -8.24
C ILE A 85 -3.97 5.10 -7.37
N LEU A 86 -3.52 3.89 -7.72
CA LEU A 86 -3.96 2.64 -7.10
C LEU A 86 -3.60 2.56 -5.60
N PRO A 87 -4.44 1.94 -4.75
CA PRO A 87 -4.16 1.74 -3.33
C PRO A 87 -3.06 0.69 -3.11
N VAL A 88 -2.49 0.67 -1.89
CA VAL A 88 -1.66 -0.44 -1.41
C VAL A 88 -2.30 -1.05 -0.15
N PRO A 89 -3.25 -2.00 -0.31
CA PRO A 89 -4.05 -2.52 0.80
C PRO A 89 -3.23 -3.16 1.92
N ARG A 90 -2.13 -3.85 1.59
CA ARG A 90 -1.21 -4.50 2.54
C ARG A 90 -0.62 -3.55 3.59
N LEU A 91 -0.43 -2.28 3.23
CA LEU A 91 0.04 -1.22 4.12
C LEU A 91 -1.12 -0.33 4.62
N GLY A 92 -2.32 -0.48 4.07
CA GLY A 92 -3.46 0.40 4.32
C GLY A 92 -3.25 1.81 3.74
N VAL A 93 -2.60 1.91 2.58
CA VAL A 93 -2.53 3.16 1.81
C VAL A 93 -3.76 3.23 0.90
N PRO A 94 -4.62 4.26 1.04
CA PRO A 94 -5.79 4.43 0.17
C PRO A 94 -5.39 4.87 -1.24
N ALA A 95 -6.33 4.80 -2.17
CA ALA A 95 -6.17 5.39 -3.51
C ALA A 95 -6.07 6.93 -3.40
N VAL A 96 -5.16 7.54 -4.17
CA VAL A 96 -5.05 9.01 -4.24
C VAL A 96 -5.90 9.50 -5.40
N ARG A 97 -6.96 10.28 -5.10
CA ARG A 97 -7.98 10.69 -6.07
C ARG A 97 -7.75 12.08 -6.63
N PHE A 98 -7.99 12.21 -7.93
CA PHE A 98 -7.84 13.42 -8.71
C PHE A 98 -9.22 13.91 -9.20
N ALA A 99 -9.35 15.19 -9.49
CA ALA A 99 -10.45 15.74 -10.28
C ALA A 99 -9.99 16.99 -11.05
N ASP A 100 -10.66 17.32 -12.14
CA ASP A 100 -10.44 18.59 -12.84
C ASP A 100 -11.00 19.74 -12.01
N ALA A 101 -10.23 20.82 -11.90
CA ALA A 101 -10.60 21.97 -11.06
C ALA A 101 -10.59 23.32 -11.79
N GLY A 102 -10.35 23.32 -13.11
CA GLY A 102 -10.04 24.53 -13.87
C GLY A 102 -11.12 25.63 -13.81
N GLN A 103 -12.40 25.26 -13.64
CA GLN A 103 -13.56 26.19 -13.57
C GLN A 103 -14.59 25.74 -12.51
N GLY A 104 -14.14 25.09 -11.43
CA GLY A 104 -14.99 24.30 -10.53
C GLY A 104 -14.66 22.80 -10.58
N VAL A 105 -15.12 22.04 -9.59
CA VAL A 105 -14.71 20.63 -9.37
C VAL A 105 -15.55 19.66 -10.22
N ARG A 106 -14.91 19.02 -11.21
CA ARG A 106 -15.57 18.13 -12.18
C ARG A 106 -14.71 16.91 -12.55
N GLY A 107 -15.33 15.91 -13.18
CA GLY A 107 -14.65 14.64 -13.47
C GLY A 107 -14.29 13.89 -12.17
N GLY A 108 -13.18 13.16 -12.18
CA GLY A 108 -12.73 12.34 -11.06
C GLY A 108 -13.25 10.89 -11.10
N GLU A 109 -12.94 10.12 -10.06
CA GLU A 109 -13.49 8.78 -9.83
C GLU A 109 -15.02 8.87 -9.62
N GLU A 110 -15.80 7.87 -10.04
CA GLU A 110 -17.28 7.90 -10.04
C GLU A 110 -17.90 8.36 -8.71
N GLY A 111 -17.40 7.86 -7.57
CA GLY A 111 -17.88 8.27 -6.24
C GLY A 111 -17.48 9.69 -5.80
N THR A 112 -16.83 10.47 -6.66
CA THR A 112 -16.55 11.92 -6.50
C THR A 112 -17.41 12.79 -7.43
N HIS A 113 -18.28 12.20 -8.24
CA HIS A 113 -19.17 12.93 -9.15
C HIS A 113 -20.35 13.58 -8.40
N GLY A 114 -21.07 14.47 -9.09
CA GLY A 114 -22.22 15.22 -8.56
C GLY A 114 -22.12 16.73 -8.82
N PRO A 115 -23.10 17.54 -8.36
CA PRO A 115 -23.11 18.99 -8.55
C PRO A 115 -21.84 19.69 -8.04
N ALA A 116 -21.49 20.81 -8.69
CA ALA A 116 -20.41 21.72 -8.31
C ALA A 116 -20.74 23.14 -8.81
N THR A 117 -20.12 24.15 -8.21
CA THR A 117 -20.21 25.52 -8.72
C THR A 117 -19.42 25.64 -10.03
N ALA A 118 -20.09 26.06 -11.11
CA ALA A 118 -19.44 26.42 -12.36
C ALA A 118 -18.99 27.89 -12.31
N PHE A 119 -17.68 28.12 -12.27
CA PHE A 119 -17.11 29.46 -12.22
C PHE A 119 -16.92 30.07 -13.62
N PRO A 120 -16.90 31.42 -13.77
CA PRO A 120 -16.57 32.08 -15.03
C PRO A 120 -15.18 31.67 -15.52
N SER A 121 -14.94 31.67 -16.83
CA SER A 121 -13.68 31.21 -17.41
C SER A 121 -12.44 31.93 -16.85
N GLY A 122 -11.28 31.27 -16.87
CA GLY A 122 -10.04 31.80 -16.30
C GLY A 122 -9.65 33.20 -16.82
N VAL A 123 -9.95 33.49 -18.09
CA VAL A 123 -9.74 34.83 -18.68
C VAL A 123 -10.77 35.86 -18.19
N ALA A 124 -12.03 35.48 -18.00
CA ALA A 124 -13.06 36.34 -17.42
C ALA A 124 -12.80 36.63 -15.93
N MET A 125 -12.31 35.64 -15.19
CA MET A 125 -11.83 35.83 -13.81
C MET A 125 -10.60 36.75 -13.75
N ALA A 126 -9.61 36.53 -14.63
CA ALA A 126 -8.41 37.39 -14.69
C ALA A 126 -8.75 38.86 -15.03
N ALA A 127 -9.75 39.09 -15.90
CA ALA A 127 -10.21 40.44 -16.26
C ALA A 127 -10.78 41.26 -15.09
N THR A 128 -11.07 40.63 -13.94
CA THR A 128 -11.44 41.36 -12.70
C THR A 128 -10.27 42.04 -12.01
N TRP A 129 -9.03 41.65 -12.31
CA TRP A 129 -7.78 42.07 -11.64
C TRP A 129 -7.78 41.89 -10.10
N ASN A 130 -8.71 41.12 -9.55
CA ASN A 130 -8.98 41.06 -8.11
C ASN A 130 -8.45 39.75 -7.49
N GLN A 131 -7.20 39.77 -7.02
CA GLN A 131 -6.56 38.58 -6.40
C GLN A 131 -7.35 38.02 -5.21
N ALA A 132 -7.99 38.87 -4.40
CA ALA A 132 -8.79 38.44 -3.26
C ALA A 132 -10.10 37.74 -3.66
N LEU A 133 -10.66 38.07 -4.83
CA LEU A 133 -11.77 37.31 -5.43
C LEU A 133 -11.30 35.92 -5.87
N ILE A 134 -10.16 35.82 -6.54
CA ILE A 134 -9.58 34.54 -6.98
C ILE A 134 -9.25 33.63 -5.79
N GLY A 135 -8.75 34.21 -4.68
CA GLY A 135 -8.53 33.49 -3.43
C GLY A 135 -9.80 32.81 -2.90
N ARG A 136 -10.94 33.53 -2.88
CA ARG A 136 -12.24 32.97 -2.47
C ARG A 136 -12.77 31.90 -3.43
N VAL A 137 -12.52 32.03 -4.74
CA VAL A 137 -12.85 30.97 -5.72
C VAL A 137 -12.03 29.71 -5.44
N GLY A 138 -10.72 29.85 -5.21
CA GLY A 138 -9.84 28.73 -4.84
C GLY A 138 -10.25 28.05 -3.53
N GLU A 139 -10.66 28.83 -2.52
CA GLU A 139 -11.21 28.32 -1.27
C GLU A 139 -12.50 27.52 -1.48
N ALA A 140 -13.47 28.07 -2.24
CA ALA A 140 -14.73 27.39 -2.55
C ALA A 140 -14.50 26.06 -3.30
N ILE A 141 -13.61 26.06 -4.31
CA ILE A 141 -13.18 24.85 -5.03
C ILE A 141 -12.54 23.84 -4.06
N GLY A 142 -11.68 24.29 -3.15
CA GLY A 142 -11.03 23.45 -2.14
C GLY A 142 -11.99 22.87 -1.08
N VAL A 143 -13.11 23.54 -0.80
CA VAL A 143 -14.19 23.04 0.06
C VAL A 143 -15.05 22.04 -0.69
N GLU A 144 -15.51 22.35 -1.91
CA GLU A 144 -16.28 21.41 -2.75
C GLU A 144 -15.50 20.10 -2.95
N SER A 145 -14.20 20.18 -3.26
CA SER A 145 -13.31 19.02 -3.50
C SER A 145 -13.29 18.01 -2.35
N LYS A 146 -13.31 18.49 -1.10
CA LYS A 146 -13.35 17.63 0.10
C LYS A 146 -14.72 17.00 0.30
N ASN A 147 -15.77 17.71 -0.12
CA ASN A 147 -17.18 17.32 0.06
C ASN A 147 -17.73 16.47 -1.10
N LYS A 148 -16.95 16.25 -2.18
CA LYS A 148 -17.27 15.35 -3.30
C LYS A 148 -17.27 13.88 -2.88
N GLY A 149 -18.35 13.42 -2.25
CA GLY A 149 -18.60 12.00 -1.97
C GLY A 149 -17.47 11.31 -1.21
N ILE A 150 -16.68 10.47 -1.91
CA ILE A 150 -15.51 9.75 -1.36
C ILE A 150 -14.21 10.58 -1.30
N GLY A 151 -14.28 11.87 -1.60
CA GLY A 151 -13.23 12.89 -1.41
C GLY A 151 -12.18 12.95 -2.52
N VAL A 152 -11.90 14.17 -3.02
CA VAL A 152 -10.80 14.45 -3.94
C VAL A 152 -9.55 14.88 -3.16
N HIS A 153 -8.37 14.38 -3.56
CA HIS A 153 -7.10 14.63 -2.86
C HIS A 153 -6.19 15.59 -3.63
N VAL A 154 -6.23 15.55 -4.97
CA VAL A 154 -5.40 16.36 -5.87
C VAL A 154 -6.28 17.00 -6.94
N LEU A 155 -5.98 18.24 -7.30
CA LEU A 155 -6.73 18.99 -8.30
C LEU A 155 -5.90 19.19 -9.56
N LEU A 156 -6.46 18.83 -10.70
CA LEU A 156 -5.91 19.07 -12.03
C LEU A 156 -6.33 20.48 -12.46
N GLY A 157 -5.66 21.47 -11.87
CA GLY A 157 -5.89 22.89 -12.11
C GLY A 157 -5.31 23.79 -11.02
N PRO A 158 -5.35 25.13 -11.21
CA PRO A 158 -5.84 25.82 -12.40
C PRO A 158 -4.90 25.68 -13.61
N ALA A 159 -5.42 25.93 -14.81
CA ALA A 159 -4.58 26.08 -15.99
C ALA A 159 -3.85 27.43 -15.93
N VAL A 160 -2.50 27.39 -15.88
CA VAL A 160 -1.64 28.58 -15.77
C VAL A 160 -0.80 28.85 -17.03
N ASN A 161 -1.10 28.16 -18.12
CA ASN A 161 -0.47 28.34 -19.42
C ASN A 161 -0.80 29.73 -20.00
N ILE A 162 0.19 30.37 -20.61
CA ILE A 162 0.00 31.67 -21.28
C ILE A 162 -0.85 31.46 -22.54
N GLN A 163 -1.96 32.22 -22.63
CA GLN A 163 -2.82 32.27 -23.82
C GLN A 163 -2.14 33.05 -24.96
N ARG A 164 -1.10 32.43 -25.54
CA ARG A 164 -0.19 33.01 -26.56
C ARG A 164 -0.83 33.14 -27.94
N SER A 165 -1.88 32.37 -28.22
CA SER A 165 -2.59 32.35 -29.50
C SER A 165 -4.09 32.30 -29.25
N PRO A 166 -4.92 33.09 -29.96
CA PRO A 166 -6.38 33.01 -29.86
C PRO A 166 -6.97 31.74 -30.48
N LEU A 167 -6.12 30.88 -31.07
CA LEU A 167 -6.49 29.56 -31.60
C LEU A 167 -6.26 28.41 -30.59
N GLY A 168 -5.91 28.72 -29.34
CA GLY A 168 -5.90 27.74 -28.24
C GLY A 168 -7.30 27.49 -27.71
N GLY A 169 -7.71 26.23 -27.65
CA GLY A 169 -8.95 25.75 -26.99
C GLY A 169 -8.71 25.20 -25.59
#